data_AF-A0A0H4BH53-F1
#
_entry.id   AF-A0A0H4BH53-F1
#
_cell.length_a   1.000
_cell.length_b   1.000
_cell.length_c   1.000
_cell.angle_alpha   90.00
_cell.angle_beta   90.00
_cell.angle_gamma   90.00
#
_symmetry.space_group_name_H-M   'P 1'
#
loop_
_entity.id
_entity.type
_entity.pdbx_description
1 polymer ?
#
loop_
_entity_poly.entity_id
_entity_poly.type
_entity_poly.pdbx_seq_one_letter_code
_entity_poly.pdbx_strand_id
1 'polypeptide(L)'
;MGSTSNDLSAAIQQMLEAVAQNDDLKRGLRMATTAAAVSEVAAQAGVDLDPAALVKHYAQRLLDASDATAIHNFDLCSWDAGELLWTMKNWKL
;
A
#
# COMPACT_ATOMS: atom_id res chain seq x y z
N MET A 1 -11.95 -18.31 5.21
CA MET A 1 -11.74 -16.94 5.75
C MET A 1 -11.50 -15.97 4.59
N GLY A 2 -12.53 -15.66 3.79
CA GLY A 2 -12.37 -14.93 2.51
C GLY A 2 -13.01 -13.55 2.46
N SER A 3 -13.63 -13.06 3.54
CA SER A 3 -14.40 -11.81 3.50
C SER A 3 -13.54 -10.56 3.69
N THR A 4 -12.60 -10.56 4.66
CA THR A 4 -11.79 -9.37 5.00
C THR A 4 -10.89 -8.86 3.88
N SER A 5 -10.34 -9.74 3.03
CA SER A 5 -9.48 -9.32 1.91
C SER A 5 -10.26 -8.68 0.77
N ASN A 6 -11.51 -9.14 0.54
CA ASN A 6 -12.38 -8.59 -0.49
C ASN A 6 -12.91 -7.22 -0.06
N ASP A 7 -13.21 -7.05 1.23
CA ASP A 7 -13.64 -5.78 1.81
C ASP A 7 -12.53 -4.72 1.73
N LEU A 8 -11.28 -5.10 2.03
CA LEU A 8 -10.14 -4.18 1.95
C LEU A 8 -9.80 -3.77 0.51
N SER A 9 -9.85 -4.70 -0.44
CA SER A 9 -9.61 -4.39 -1.86
C SER A 9 -10.65 -3.41 -2.40
N ALA A 10 -11.91 -3.60 -2.02
CA ALA A 10 -13.00 -2.70 -2.37
C ALA A 10 -12.83 -1.31 -1.72
N ALA A 11 -12.43 -1.25 -0.45
CA ALA A 11 -12.17 0.02 0.24
C ALA A 11 -11.00 0.79 -0.41
N ILE A 12 -9.91 0.11 -0.79
CA ILE A 12 -8.80 0.73 -1.52
C ILE A 12 -9.29 1.28 -2.86
N GLN A 13 -10.11 0.53 -3.59
CA GLN A 13 -10.66 0.98 -4.88
C GLN A 13 -11.56 2.21 -4.72
N GLN A 14 -12.45 2.22 -3.71
CA GLN A 14 -13.29 3.39 -3.40
C GLN A 14 -12.45 4.62 -3.04
N MET A 15 -11.36 4.44 -2.27
CA MET A 15 -10.44 5.53 -1.94
C MET A 15 -9.76 6.09 -3.20
N LEU A 16 -9.28 5.23 -4.10
CA LEU A 16 -8.65 5.67 -5.36
C LEU A 16 -9.63 6.43 -6.26
N GLU A 17 -10.89 6.00 -6.31
CA GLU A 17 -11.95 6.68 -7.07
C GLU A 17 -12.25 8.07 -6.49
N ALA A 18 -12.36 8.19 -5.16
CA ALA A 18 -12.57 9.46 -4.49
C ALA A 18 -11.37 10.42 -4.66
N VAL A 19 -10.15 9.89 -4.52
CA VAL A 19 -8.90 10.65 -4.76
C VAL A 19 -8.84 11.12 -6.21
N ALA A 20 -9.22 10.29 -7.19
CA ALA A 20 -9.18 10.65 -8.61
C ALA A 20 -10.06 11.87 -8.95
N GLN A 21 -11.08 12.16 -8.14
CA GLN A 21 -11.97 13.31 -8.32
C GLN A 21 -11.57 14.55 -7.51
N ASN A 22 -10.52 14.48 -6.68
CA ASN A 22 -10.11 15.57 -5.80
C ASN A 22 -8.59 15.82 -5.87
N ASP A 23 -8.19 17.00 -6.39
CA ASP A 23 -6.78 17.31 -6.63
C ASP A 23 -5.96 17.51 -5.34
N ASP A 24 -6.58 17.97 -4.25
CA ASP A 24 -5.93 18.07 -2.95
C ASP A 24 -5.63 16.68 -2.38
N LEU A 25 -6.59 15.75 -2.50
CA LEU A 25 -6.38 14.35 -2.11
C LEU A 25 -5.34 13.66 -2.99
N LYS A 26 -5.30 13.94 -4.31
CA LYS A 26 -4.23 13.42 -5.20
C LYS A 26 -2.87 13.90 -4.74
N ARG A 27 -2.76 15.19 -4.39
CA ARG A 27 -1.52 15.75 -3.88
C ARG A 27 -1.14 15.12 -2.55
N GLY A 28 -2.10 14.96 -1.63
CA GLY A 28 -1.89 14.27 -0.36
C GLY A 28 -1.36 12.86 -0.55
N LEU A 29 -2.02 12.06 -1.41
CA LEU A 29 -1.63 10.68 -1.70
C LEU A 29 -0.23 10.59 -2.31
N ARG A 30 0.13 11.51 -3.22
CA ARG A 30 1.47 11.55 -3.84
C ARG A 30 2.59 11.88 -2.84
N MET A 31 2.27 12.60 -1.77
CA MET A 31 3.23 12.99 -0.72
C MET A 31 3.27 11.99 0.44
N ALA A 32 2.35 11.01 0.47
CA ALA A 32 2.29 10.02 1.53
C ALA A 32 3.44 9.01 1.39
N THR A 33 4.41 9.09 2.30
CA THR A 33 5.57 8.19 2.37
C THR A 33 5.42 7.08 3.39
N THR A 34 4.31 7.06 4.14
CA THR A 34 4.02 6.05 5.18
C THR A 34 2.60 5.51 5.01
N ALA A 35 2.37 4.28 5.48
CA ALA A 35 1.03 3.68 5.48
C ALA A 35 0.01 4.48 6.32
N ALA A 36 0.48 5.13 7.40
CA ALA A 36 -0.35 6.03 8.21
C ALA A 36 -0.80 7.24 7.39
N ALA A 37 0.12 7.89 6.67
CA ALA A 37 -0.23 9.02 5.80
C ALA A 37 -1.20 8.63 4.67
N VAL A 38 -1.07 7.42 4.10
CA VAL A 38 -2.05 6.92 3.12
C VAL A 38 -3.43 6.75 3.77
N SER A 39 -3.47 6.24 5.00
CA SER A 39 -4.71 6.04 5.75
C SER A 39 -5.37 7.38 6.13
N GLU A 40 -4.58 8.40 6.45
CA GLU A 40 -5.08 9.78 6.67
C GLU A 40 -5.73 10.36 5.41
N VAL A 41 -5.11 10.18 4.24
CA VAL A 41 -5.70 10.61 2.95
C VAL A 41 -6.98 9.82 2.65
N ALA A 42 -7.00 8.52 2.93
CA ALA A 42 -8.20 7.70 2.80
C ALA A 42 -9.34 8.20 3.70
N ALA A 43 -9.04 8.55 4.95
CA ALA A 43 -10.02 9.09 5.89
C ALA A 43 -10.60 10.43 5.42
N GLN A 44 -9.76 11.31 4.86
CA GLN A 44 -10.22 12.56 4.22
C GLN A 44 -11.14 12.29 3.00
N ALA A 45 -10.97 11.15 2.34
CA ALA A 45 -11.83 10.66 1.27
C ALA A 45 -13.09 9.92 1.77
N GLY A 46 -13.28 9.81 3.09
CA GLY A 46 -14.41 9.11 3.70
C GLY A 46 -14.24 7.58 3.79
N VAL A 47 -13.03 7.07 3.61
CA VAL A 47 -12.70 5.63 3.67
C VAL A 47 -11.79 5.36 4.86
N ASP A 48 -12.19 4.46 5.76
CA ASP A 48 -11.35 4.04 6.88
C ASP A 48 -10.47 2.85 6.48
N LEU A 49 -9.16 3.01 6.60
CA LEU A 49 -8.17 1.98 6.30
C LEU A 49 -7.20 1.85 7.48
N ASP A 50 -7.06 0.64 8.01
CA ASP A 50 -6.03 0.36 9.00
C ASP A 50 -4.63 0.32 8.32
N PRO A 51 -3.63 1.08 8.81
CA PRO A 51 -2.31 1.11 8.19
C PRO A 51 -1.64 -0.27 8.13
N ALA A 52 -1.82 -1.11 9.16
CA ALA A 52 -1.22 -2.44 9.17
C ALA A 52 -1.92 -3.38 8.17
N ALA A 53 -3.25 -3.27 8.01
CA ALA A 53 -4.00 -3.98 7.00
C ALA A 53 -3.55 -3.60 5.59
N LEU A 54 -3.31 -2.32 5.32
CA LEU A 54 -2.80 -1.83 4.04
C LEU A 54 -1.43 -2.43 3.71
N VAL A 55 -0.48 -2.38 4.66
CA VAL A 55 0.87 -2.95 4.48
C VAL A 55 0.81 -4.45 4.23
N LYS A 56 0.01 -5.18 5.03
CA LYS A 56 -0.18 -6.63 4.86
C LYS A 56 -0.80 -6.97 3.52
N HIS A 57 -1.77 -6.20 3.05
CA HIS A 57 -2.40 -6.39 1.76
C HIS A 57 -1.39 -6.21 0.62
N TYR A 58 -0.59 -5.14 0.66
CA TYR A 58 0.47 -4.92 -0.33
C TYR A 58 1.50 -6.05 -0.33
N ALA A 59 1.97 -6.47 0.85
CA ALA A 59 2.91 -7.58 0.97
C ALA A 59 2.33 -8.89 0.41
N GLN A 60 1.07 -9.20 0.72
CA GLN A 60 0.40 -10.38 0.19
C GLN A 60 0.29 -10.33 -1.35
N ARG A 61 -0.04 -9.16 -1.91
CA ARG A 61 -0.08 -8.95 -3.36
C ARG A 61 1.28 -9.19 -4.03
N LEU A 62 2.37 -8.83 -3.36
CA LEU A 62 3.73 -9.10 -3.84
C LEU A 62 4.03 -10.61 -3.79
N LEU A 63 3.64 -11.30 -2.72
CA LEU A 63 3.82 -12.75 -2.56
C LEU A 63 3.01 -13.57 -3.58
N ASP A 64 1.80 -13.11 -3.91
CA ASP A 64 0.91 -13.78 -4.87
C ASP A 64 1.27 -13.47 -6.34
N ALA A 65 2.17 -12.50 -6.58
CA ALA A 65 2.58 -12.11 -7.91
C ALA A 65 3.58 -13.12 -8.52
N SER A 66 3.64 -13.16 -9.86
CA SER A 66 4.71 -13.89 -10.53
C SER A 66 6.08 -13.26 -10.24
N ASP A 67 7.15 -14.05 -10.29
CA ASP A 67 8.53 -13.56 -10.08
C ASP A 67 8.84 -12.33 -10.94
N ALA A 68 8.44 -12.36 -12.22
CA ALA A 68 8.65 -11.24 -13.14
C ALA A 68 7.89 -9.96 -12.70
N THR A 69 6.66 -10.12 -12.21
CA THR A 69 5.86 -9.01 -11.69
C THR A 69 6.43 -8.46 -10.39
N ALA A 70 6.90 -9.34 -9.49
CA ALA A 70 7.50 -8.93 -8.23
C ALA A 70 8.79 -8.13 -8.46
N ILE A 71 9.69 -8.61 -9.33
CA ILE A 71 10.92 -7.90 -9.72
C ILE A 71 10.57 -6.56 -10.37
N HIS A 72 9.66 -6.54 -11.35
CA HIS A 72 9.28 -5.31 -12.03
C HIS A 72 8.74 -4.24 -11.06
N ASN A 73 7.86 -4.61 -10.13
CA ASN A 73 7.30 -3.65 -9.17
C ASN A 73 8.34 -3.22 -8.14
N PHE A 74 9.22 -4.12 -7.71
CA PHE A 74 10.34 -3.78 -6.83
C PHE A 74 11.23 -2.70 -7.46
N ASP A 75 11.65 -2.90 -8.71
CA ASP A 75 12.49 -1.96 -9.47
C ASP A 75 11.75 -0.63 -9.74
N LEU A 76 10.49 -0.69 -10.18
CA LEU A 76 9.69 0.48 -10.53
C LEU A 76 9.43 1.38 -9.31
N CYS A 77 9.14 0.78 -8.16
CA CYS A 77 8.92 1.52 -6.92
C CYS A 77 10.22 2.02 -6.28
N SER A 78 11.38 1.82 -6.93
CA SER A 78 12.70 2.33 -6.49
C SER A 78 13.05 1.92 -5.05
N TRP A 79 12.74 0.68 -4.68
CA TRP A 79 13.05 0.17 -3.36
C TRP A 79 14.58 0.09 -3.19
N ASP A 80 15.10 0.57 -2.06
CA ASP A 80 16.52 0.39 -1.76
C ASP A 80 16.79 -1.07 -1.40
N ALA A 81 17.30 -1.83 -2.38
CA ALA A 81 17.62 -3.24 -2.21
C ALA A 81 18.66 -3.51 -1.12
N GLY A 82 19.58 -2.57 -0.90
CA GLY A 82 20.60 -2.67 0.15
C GLY A 82 19.99 -2.53 1.54
N GLU A 83 19.15 -1.52 1.73
CA GLU A 83 18.41 -1.29 2.98
C GLU A 83 17.44 -2.44 3.27
N LEU A 84 16.75 -2.95 2.25
CA LEU A 84 15.88 -4.11 2.41
C LEU A 84 16.67 -5.35 2.88
N LEU A 85 17.78 -5.68 2.20
CA LEU A 85 18.61 -6.82 2.56
C LEU A 85 19.18 -6.68 3.97
N TRP A 86 19.63 -5.48 4.33
CA TRP A 86 20.10 -5.18 5.69
C TRP A 86 18.99 -5.34 6.71
N THR A 87 17.79 -4.83 6.44
CA THR A 87 16.62 -4.95 7.32
C THR A 87 16.23 -6.40 7.53
N MET A 88 16.18 -7.20 6.46
CA MET A 88 15.89 -8.64 6.55
C MET A 88 16.91 -9.39 7.42
N LYS A 89 18.21 -9.07 7.27
CA LYS A 89 19.27 -9.67 8.09
C LYS A 89 19.12 -9.34 9.58
N ASN A 90 18.58 -8.17 9.90
CA ASN A 90 18.46 -7.67 11.26
C ASN A 90 17.04 -7.76 11.83
N TRP A 91 16.11 -8.38 11.10
CA TRP A 91 14.70 -8.47 11.49
C TRP A 91 14.54 -9.29 12.76
N LYS A 92 13.83 -8.74 13.76
CA LYS A 92 13.49 -9.43 15.00
C LYS A 92 11.97 -9.69 15.02
N LEU A 93 11.60 -10.89 15.44
CA LEU A 93 10.21 -11.32 15.64
C LEU A 93 9.67 -10.82 16.98
#